data_AF-A0A382BHD9-F1
#
_entry.id   AF-A0A382BHD9-F1
#
_cell.length_a   1.000
_cell.length_b   1.000
_cell.length_c   1.000
_cell.angle_alpha   90.00
_cell.angle_beta   90.00
_cell.angle_gamma   90.00
#
_symmetry.space_group_name_H-M   'P 1'
#
loop_
_entity.id
_entity.type
_entity.pdbx_description
1 polymer ?
#
loop_
_entity_poly.entity_id
_entity_poly.type
_entity_poly.pdbx_seq_one_letter_code
_entity_poly.pdbx_strand_id
1 'polypeptide(L)'
;MGERPQHATGDRIPLLDIDEARRRAAQAGIPGYMAELSVFRTLLHNPGVAAAINGMLHQLLWRGTLDTRLRELLIMRIGWSTGAVYEWTQHWAVALAAGVDADDLLAVRDWSTYEGFGAVERAVLAATDESLADGRISDRTWAACA
;
A
#
# COMPACT_ATOMS: atom_id res chain seq x y z
N MET A 1 -25.19 4.58 5.07
CA MET A 1 -24.00 5.17 5.72
C MET A 1 -23.58 4.23 6.83
N GLY A 2 -22.78 3.22 6.49
CA GLY A 2 -22.34 2.19 7.45
C GLY A 2 -21.36 2.79 8.45
N GLU A 3 -21.43 2.37 9.70
CA GLU A 3 -20.49 2.79 10.73
C GLU A 3 -19.06 2.46 10.30
N ARG A 4 -18.19 3.48 10.28
CA ARG A 4 -16.75 3.29 10.05
C ARG A 4 -16.21 2.43 11.20
N PRO A 5 -15.41 1.37 10.94
CA PRO A 5 -14.84 0.57 12.01
C PRO A 5 -14.06 1.46 12.97
N GLN A 6 -14.53 1.54 14.22
CA GLN A 6 -13.83 2.23 15.29
C GLN A 6 -12.48 1.53 15.46
N HIS A 7 -11.40 2.28 15.26
CA HIS A 7 -10.05 1.73 15.48
C HIS A 7 -9.97 1.24 16.93
N ALA A 8 -9.55 -0.01 17.12
CA ALA A 8 -9.45 -0.64 18.44
C ALA A 8 -8.73 0.29 19.44
N THR A 9 -9.39 0.55 20.56
CA THR A 9 -8.96 1.43 21.66
C THR A 9 -8.01 0.73 22.65
N GLY A 10 -7.39 -0.39 22.25
CA GLY A 10 -6.33 -1.04 23.04
C GLY A 10 -4.97 -0.36 22.87
N ASP A 11 -4.04 -0.64 23.79
CA ASP A 11 -2.67 -0.12 23.78
C ASP A 11 -1.98 -0.44 22.44
N ARG A 12 -1.85 0.60 21.59
CA ARG A 12 -1.13 0.49 20.32
C ARG A 12 0.34 0.20 20.60
N ILE A 13 0.95 -0.63 19.76
CA ILE A 13 2.40 -0.82 19.78
C ILE A 13 3.06 0.55 19.48
N PRO A 14 3.88 1.10 20.40
CA PRO A 14 4.57 2.37 20.15
C PRO A 14 5.60 2.18 19.05
N LEU A 15 5.80 3.18 18.19
CA LEU A 15 6.89 3.16 17.24
C LEU A 15 8.22 3.14 17.99
N LEU A 16 9.13 2.23 17.62
CA LEU A 16 10.50 2.27 18.15
C LEU A 16 11.15 3.62 17.84
N ASP A 17 12.02 4.11 18.72
CA ASP A 17 12.92 5.21 18.36
C ASP A 17 13.75 4.85 17.10
N ILE A 18 14.12 5.84 16.28
CA ILE A 18 14.81 5.60 15.00
C ILE A 18 16.14 4.87 15.23
N ASP A 19 16.89 5.22 16.27
CA ASP A 19 18.19 4.59 16.52
C ASP A 19 18.02 3.15 17.01
N GLU A 20 16.99 2.88 17.81
CA GLU A 20 16.64 1.51 18.20
C GLU A 20 16.14 0.69 17.01
N ALA A 21 15.30 1.27 16.15
CA ALA A 21 14.83 0.61 14.93
C ALA A 21 16.02 0.25 14.02
N ARG A 22 16.97 1.18 13.80
CA ARG A 22 18.19 0.91 13.02
C ARG A 22 19.03 -0.21 13.63
N ARG A 23 19.21 -0.23 14.97
CA ARG A 23 19.93 -1.31 15.66
C ARG A 23 19.28 -2.68 15.40
N ARG A 24 17.97 -2.79 15.55
CA ARG A 24 17.23 -4.04 15.32
C ARG A 24 17.21 -4.44 13.85
N ALA A 25 17.07 -3.48 12.94
CA ALA A 25 17.11 -3.72 11.50
C ALA A 25 18.46 -4.31 11.07
N ALA A 26 19.57 -3.79 11.59
CA ALA A 26 20.91 -4.33 11.32
C ALA A 26 21.04 -5.80 11.75
N GLN A 27 20.49 -6.17 12.91
CA GLN A 27 20.46 -7.57 13.38
C GLN A 27 19.58 -8.48 12.51
N ALA A 28 18.56 -7.91 11.85
CA ALA A 28 17.61 -8.62 10.99
C ALA A 28 18.00 -8.60 9.50
N GLY A 29 19.14 -8.00 9.12
CA GLY A 29 19.54 -7.85 7.72
C GLY A 29 18.66 -6.88 6.91
N ILE A 30 17.97 -5.96 7.58
CA ILE A 30 17.10 -4.96 6.95
C ILE A 30 17.89 -3.66 6.73
N PRO A 31 17.85 -3.06 5.52
CA PRO A 31 18.53 -1.80 5.26
C PRO A 31 18.12 -0.67 6.22
N GLY A 32 19.08 0.15 6.65
CA GLY A 32 18.83 1.20 7.65
C GLY A 32 17.75 2.21 7.27
N TYR A 33 17.63 2.56 5.99
CA TYR A 33 16.60 3.50 5.51
C TYR A 33 15.18 2.93 5.67
N MET A 34 15.01 1.60 5.58
CA MET A 34 13.71 0.96 5.80
C MET A 34 13.29 1.11 7.26
N ALA A 35 14.25 1.09 8.19
CA ALA A 35 13.99 1.19 9.63
C ALA A 35 13.45 2.57 10.07
N GLU A 36 13.51 3.58 9.20
CA GLU A 36 12.96 4.92 9.48
C GLU A 36 11.44 4.99 9.23
N LEU A 37 10.91 4.10 8.37
CA LEU A 37 9.50 4.03 8.03
C LEU A 37 8.67 3.52 9.23
N SER A 38 7.52 4.13 9.52
CA SER A 38 6.69 3.75 10.67
C SER A 38 6.24 2.29 10.64
N VAL A 39 6.05 1.72 9.44
CA VAL A 39 5.74 0.29 9.29
C VAL A 39 6.86 -0.59 9.87
N PHE A 40 8.13 -0.30 9.56
CA PHE A 40 9.26 -1.06 10.11
C PHE A 40 9.53 -0.74 11.57
N ARG A 41 9.34 0.51 12.00
CA ARG A 41 9.42 0.87 13.44
C ARG A 41 8.39 0.13 14.29
N THR A 42 7.27 -0.28 13.69
CA THR A 42 6.30 -1.20 14.32
C THR A 42 6.75 -2.65 14.22
N LEU A 43 7.09 -3.13 13.02
CA LEU A 43 7.42 -4.54 12.78
C LEU A 43 8.67 -4.99 13.53
N LEU A 44 9.65 -4.11 13.75
CA LEU A 44 10.91 -4.41 14.45
C LEU A 44 10.76 -4.67 15.96
N HIS A 45 9.54 -4.54 16.51
CA HIS A 45 9.22 -5.19 17.78
C HIS A 45 9.34 -6.73 17.68
N ASN A 46 9.23 -7.29 16.48
CA ASN A 46 9.54 -8.67 16.14
C ASN A 46 10.46 -8.74 14.89
N PRO A 47 11.80 -8.80 15.07
CA PRO A 47 12.77 -8.77 13.97
C PRO A 47 12.58 -9.87 12.91
N GLY A 48 12.12 -11.06 13.30
CA GLY A 48 11.87 -12.16 12.35
C GLY A 48 10.71 -11.86 11.39
N VAL A 49 9.61 -11.29 11.93
CA VAL A 49 8.47 -10.82 11.11
C VAL A 49 8.89 -9.66 10.20
N ALA A 50 9.65 -8.71 10.74
CA ALA A 50 10.16 -7.58 9.96
C ALA A 50 11.02 -8.05 8.77
N ALA A 51 11.89 -9.05 8.98
CA ALA A 51 12.75 -9.59 7.93
C ALA A 51 11.94 -10.28 6.82
N ALA A 52 10.94 -11.09 7.20
CA ALA A 52 10.06 -11.76 6.25
C ALA A 52 9.25 -10.76 5.40
N ILE A 53 8.65 -9.75 6.04
CA ILE A 53 7.90 -8.71 5.35
C ILE A 53 8.83 -7.87 4.45
N ASN A 54 10.02 -7.50 4.91
CA ASN A 54 11.00 -6.79 4.09
C ASN A 54 11.35 -7.57 2.82
N GLY A 55 11.57 -8.88 2.93
CA GLY A 55 11.85 -9.73 1.77
C GLY A 55 10.71 -9.75 0.76
N MET A 56 9.47 -9.88 1.23
CA MET A 56 8.27 -9.84 0.38
C MET A 56 8.09 -8.48 -0.30
N LEU A 57 8.15 -7.38 0.47
CA LEU A 57 8.06 -6.03 -0.07
C LEU A 57 9.17 -5.76 -1.08
N HIS A 58 10.38 -6.28 -0.83
CA HIS A 58 11.49 -6.10 -1.77
C HIS A 58 11.18 -6.71 -3.14
N GLN A 59 10.60 -7.92 -3.16
CA GLN A 59 10.18 -8.55 -4.40
C GLN A 59 9.08 -7.76 -5.10
N LEU A 60 8.02 -7.38 -4.39
CA LEU A 60 6.89 -6.66 -4.99
C LEU A 60 7.25 -5.27 -5.52
N LEU A 61 8.14 -4.56 -4.83
CA LEU A 61 8.47 -3.17 -5.14
C LEU A 61 9.56 -3.02 -6.21
N TRP A 62 10.63 -3.84 -6.16
CA TRP A 62 11.78 -3.69 -7.06
C TRP A 62 11.94 -4.83 -8.08
N ARG A 63 11.26 -5.96 -7.89
CA ARG A 63 11.32 -7.12 -8.80
C ARG A 63 9.96 -7.51 -9.37
N GLY A 64 8.91 -6.74 -9.06
CA GLY A 64 7.56 -6.95 -9.56
C GLY A 64 7.46 -6.64 -11.06
N THR A 65 6.49 -7.26 -11.71
CA THR A 65 6.21 -7.07 -13.15
C THR A 65 5.07 -6.09 -13.41
N LEU A 66 4.33 -5.68 -12.38
CA LEU A 66 3.27 -4.68 -12.52
C LEU A 66 3.89 -3.30 -12.72
N ASP A 67 3.36 -2.56 -13.69
CA ASP A 67 3.76 -1.19 -13.95
C ASP A 67 3.66 -0.32 -12.68
N THR A 68 4.62 0.59 -12.51
CA THR A 68 4.74 1.39 -11.28
C THR A 68 3.52 2.28 -11.08
N ARG A 69 2.98 2.91 -12.14
CA ARG A 69 1.78 3.74 -12.04
C ARG A 69 0.58 2.90 -11.59
N LEU A 70 0.36 1.74 -12.22
CA LEU A 70 -0.75 0.86 -11.85
C LEU A 70 -0.65 0.38 -10.40
N ARG A 71 0.58 0.06 -9.94
CA ARG A 71 0.84 -0.33 -8.56
C ARG A 71 0.52 0.79 -7.57
N GLU A 72 0.91 2.03 -7.86
CA GLU A 72 0.59 3.13 -6.95
C GLU A 72 -0.91 3.44 -6.96
N LEU A 73 -1.59 3.39 -8.12
CA LEU A 73 -3.04 3.60 -8.18
C LEU A 73 -3.82 2.57 -7.33
N LEU A 74 -3.46 1.29 -7.40
CA LEU A 74 -4.11 0.27 -6.56
C LEU A 74 -3.76 0.40 -5.08
N ILE A 75 -2.52 0.75 -4.72
CA ILE A 75 -2.13 0.96 -3.31
C ILE A 75 -2.90 2.14 -2.73
N MET A 76 -2.98 3.24 -3.48
CA MET A 76 -3.79 4.38 -3.09
C MET A 76 -5.25 3.96 -2.96
N ARG A 77 -5.84 3.28 -3.94
CA ARG A 77 -7.24 2.80 -3.85
C ARG A 77 -7.48 1.96 -2.59
N ILE A 78 -6.59 1.01 -2.26
CA ILE A 78 -6.66 0.22 -1.02
C ILE A 78 -6.60 1.15 0.20
N GLY A 79 -5.66 2.09 0.22
CA GLY A 79 -5.48 3.05 1.32
C GLY A 79 -6.74 3.87 1.58
N TRP A 80 -7.41 4.33 0.53
CA TRP A 80 -8.69 5.05 0.64
C TRP A 80 -9.83 4.15 1.11
N SER A 81 -10.04 3.03 0.43
CA SER A 81 -11.17 2.12 0.69
C SER A 81 -11.13 1.49 2.08
N THR A 82 -9.93 1.28 2.63
CA THR A 82 -9.73 0.70 3.98
C THR A 82 -9.55 1.74 5.08
N GLY A 83 -9.41 3.03 4.73
CA GLY A 83 -9.09 4.09 5.68
C GLY A 83 -7.68 4.02 6.24
N ALA A 84 -6.74 3.36 5.54
CA ALA A 84 -5.34 3.24 5.96
C ALA A 84 -4.59 4.56 5.74
N VAL A 85 -4.70 5.48 6.70
CA VAL A 85 -4.10 6.83 6.66
C VAL A 85 -2.59 6.78 6.42
N TYR A 86 -1.89 5.81 7.03
CA TYR A 86 -0.45 5.65 6.85
C TYR A 86 -0.10 5.31 5.40
N GLU A 87 -0.73 4.28 4.83
CA GLU A 87 -0.45 3.85 3.46
C GLU A 87 -0.77 4.96 2.46
N TRP A 88 -1.94 5.61 2.59
CA TRP A 88 -2.30 6.73 1.72
C TRP A 88 -1.28 7.88 1.81
N THR A 89 -0.79 8.20 3.00
CA THR A 89 0.17 9.31 3.18
C THR A 89 1.58 8.95 2.68
N GLN A 90 2.07 7.75 2.98
CA GLN A 90 3.38 7.30 2.54
C GLN A 90 3.44 7.16 1.01
N HIS A 91 2.43 6.50 0.43
CA HIS A 91 2.41 6.24 -0.99
C HIS A 91 2.07 7.46 -1.83
N TRP A 92 1.43 8.50 -1.26
CA TRP A 92 1.29 9.79 -1.95
C TRP A 92 2.64 10.34 -2.40
N ALA A 93 3.61 10.44 -1.49
CA ALA A 93 4.94 10.96 -1.82
C ALA A 93 5.71 10.04 -2.78
N VAL A 94 5.58 8.71 -2.60
CA VAL A 94 6.21 7.71 -3.48
C VAL A 94 5.66 7.81 -4.90
N ALA A 95 4.35 7.91 -5.06
CA ALA A 95 3.69 7.97 -6.36
C ALA A 95 4.02 9.24 -7.13
N LEU A 96 4.04 10.39 -6.46
CA LEU A 96 4.49 11.65 -7.07
C LEU A 96 5.96 11.56 -7.52
N ALA A 97 6.84 10.98 -6.68
CA ALA A 97 8.24 10.76 -7.04
C ALA A 97 8.42 9.80 -8.23
N ALA A 98 7.47 8.88 -8.42
CA ALA A 98 7.40 7.98 -9.58
C ALA A 98 6.77 8.62 -10.83
N GLY A 99 6.32 9.88 -10.75
CA GLY A 99 5.74 10.61 -11.87
C GLY A 99 4.25 10.37 -12.11
N VAL A 100 3.52 9.80 -11.14
CA VAL A 100 2.05 9.71 -11.23
C VAL A 100 1.46 11.08 -10.94
N ASP A 101 0.52 11.52 -11.77
CA ASP A 101 -0.13 12.82 -11.62
C ASP A 101 -0.99 12.89 -10.34
N ALA A 102 -0.99 14.03 -9.66
CA ALA A 102 -1.74 14.21 -8.42
C ALA A 102 -3.26 14.08 -8.63
N ASP A 103 -3.78 14.49 -9.78
CA ASP A 103 -5.21 14.39 -10.11
C ASP A 103 -5.61 12.92 -10.26
N ASP A 104 -4.76 12.09 -10.86
CA ASP A 104 -4.97 10.63 -10.92
C ASP A 104 -4.99 10.00 -9.52
N LEU A 105 -4.06 10.39 -8.65
CA LEU A 105 -4.00 9.87 -7.28
C LEU A 105 -5.21 10.28 -6.45
N LEU A 106 -5.79 11.45 -6.69
CA LEU A 106 -7.04 11.87 -6.06
C LEU A 106 -8.25 11.17 -6.68
N ALA A 107 -8.22 10.95 -7.99
CA ALA A 107 -9.30 10.32 -8.74
C ALA A 107 -9.56 8.88 -8.32
N VAL A 108 -8.59 8.14 -7.77
CA VAL A 108 -8.84 6.76 -7.28
C VAL A 108 -9.94 6.68 -6.21
N ARG A 109 -10.30 7.79 -5.56
CA ARG A 109 -11.39 7.85 -4.57
C ARG A 109 -12.75 7.57 -5.21
N ASP A 110 -12.97 8.10 -6.41
CA ASP A 110 -14.20 8.04 -7.19
C ASP A 110 -13.89 7.66 -8.66
N TRP A 111 -13.05 6.63 -8.83
CA TRP A 111 -12.40 6.32 -10.11
C TRP A 111 -13.36 6.00 -11.25
N SER A 112 -14.56 5.51 -10.93
CA SER A 112 -15.53 5.09 -11.95
C SER A 112 -16.04 6.27 -12.78
N THR A 113 -16.07 7.49 -12.22
CA THR A 113 -16.53 8.70 -12.91
C THR A 113 -15.41 9.55 -13.48
N TYR A 114 -14.16 9.30 -13.11
CA TYR A 114 -13.01 10.06 -13.59
C TYR A 114 -12.64 9.68 -15.03
N GLU A 115 -12.65 10.63 -15.95
CA GLU A 115 -12.43 10.37 -17.38
C GLU A 115 -10.95 10.18 -17.78
N GLY A 116 -10.00 10.58 -16.92
CA GLY A 116 -8.56 10.46 -17.21
C GLY A 116 -8.00 9.03 -17.19
N PHE A 117 -8.76 8.06 -16.69
CA PHE A 117 -8.35 6.66 -16.67
C PHE A 117 -8.73 5.90 -17.93
N GLY A 118 -7.71 5.25 -18.51
CA GLY A 118 -7.87 4.31 -19.61
C GLY A 118 -8.43 2.96 -19.16
N ALA A 119 -8.50 2.03 -20.11
CA ALA A 119 -9.05 0.69 -19.86
C ALA A 119 -8.24 -0.08 -18.80
N VAL A 120 -6.90 0.05 -18.82
CA VAL A 120 -6.01 -0.70 -17.93
C VAL A 120 -6.11 -0.19 -16.49
N GLU A 121 -6.08 1.13 -16.26
CA GLU A 121 -6.27 1.69 -14.92
C GLU A 121 -7.63 1.29 -14.33
N ARG A 122 -8.70 1.37 -15.14
CA ARG A 122 -10.05 0.97 -14.71
C ARG A 122 -10.14 -0.51 -14.37
N ALA A 123 -9.49 -1.38 -15.16
CA ALA A 123 -9.46 -2.81 -14.88
C ALA A 123 -8.77 -3.12 -13.55
N VAL A 124 -7.61 -2.49 -13.29
CA VAL A 124 -6.86 -2.65 -12.03
C VAL A 124 -7.65 -2.11 -10.83
N LEU A 125 -8.28 -0.95 -10.95
CA LEU A 125 -9.09 -0.37 -9.88
C LEU A 125 -10.35 -1.19 -9.59
N ALA A 126 -11.00 -1.73 -10.63
CA ALA A 126 -12.11 -2.67 -10.46
C ALA A 126 -11.66 -3.96 -9.77
N ALA A 127 -10.54 -4.55 -10.21
CA ALA A 127 -9.98 -5.75 -9.59
C ALA A 127 -9.62 -5.53 -8.11
N THR A 128 -9.14 -4.33 -7.78
CA THR A 128 -8.84 -3.92 -6.41
C THR A 128 -10.10 -3.87 -5.55
N ASP A 129 -11.15 -3.21 -6.05
CA ASP A 129 -12.43 -3.11 -5.33
C ASP A 129 -13.11 -4.46 -5.14
N GLU A 130 -13.15 -5.30 -6.18
CA GLU A 130 -13.72 -6.66 -6.09
C GLU A 130 -12.92 -7.54 -5.12
N SER A 131 -11.59 -7.45 -5.14
CA SER A 131 -10.74 -8.20 -4.21
C SER A 131 -10.98 -7.80 -2.75
N LEU A 132 -11.19 -6.51 -2.48
CA LEU A 132 -11.51 -6.01 -1.13
C LEU A 132 -12.93 -6.36 -0.68
N ALA A 133 -13.92 -6.24 -1.58
CA ALA A 133 -15.33 -6.44 -1.26
C ALA A 133 -15.72 -7.93 -1.18
N ASP A 134 -15.25 -8.72 -2.15
CA ASP A 134 -15.71 -10.09 -2.36
C ASP A 134 -14.62 -11.14 -2.10
N GLY A 135 -13.37 -10.73 -1.88
CA GLY A 135 -12.24 -11.64 -1.73
C GLY A 135 -11.85 -12.38 -3.02
N ARG A 136 -12.38 -11.93 -4.17
CA ARG A 136 -12.16 -12.54 -5.50
C ARG A 136 -12.35 -11.50 -6.60
N ILE A 137 -11.74 -11.74 -7.75
CA ILE A 137 -11.94 -10.94 -8.97
C ILE A 137 -12.94 -11.71 -9.86
N SER A 138 -13.91 -11.00 -10.43
CA SER A 138 -14.89 -11.56 -11.36
C SER A 138 -14.27 -11.90 -12.72
N ASP A 139 -14.82 -12.88 -13.44
CA ASP A 139 -14.30 -13.26 -14.77
C ASP A 139 -14.26 -12.09 -15.75
N ARG A 140 -15.23 -11.18 -15.66
CA ARG A 140 -15.30 -9.98 -16.50
C ARG A 140 -14.11 -9.06 -16.23
N THR A 141 -13.85 -8.78 -14.97
CA THR A 141 -12.74 -7.90 -14.56
C THR A 141 -11.40 -8.58 -14.80
N TRP A 142 -11.31 -9.88 -14.56
CA TRP A 142 -10.13 -10.69 -14.88
C TRP A 142 -9.78 -10.62 -16.37
N ALA A 143 -10.77 -10.77 -17.26
CA ALA A 143 -10.56 -10.66 -18.70
C ALA A 143 -10.13 -9.25 -19.15
N ALA A 144 -10.51 -8.20 -18.42
CA ALA A 144 -10.09 -6.83 -18.70
C ALA A 144 -8.64 -6.54 -18.25
N CYS A 145 -8.08 -7.34 -17.35
CA CYS A 145 -6.68 -7.26 -16.90
C CYS A 145 -5.70 -8.06 -17.77
N ALA A 146 -6.21 -8.82 -18.76
CA ALA A 146 -5.43 -9.74 -19.59
C ALA A 146 -4.61 -9.06 -20.69
#